data_AF-A0A944S2R9-F1
#
_entry.id   AF-A0A944S2R9-F1
#
_cell.length_a   1.000
_cell.length_b   1.000
_cell.length_c   1.000
_cell.angle_alpha   90.00
_cell.angle_beta   90.00
_cell.angle_gamma   90.00
#
_symmetry.space_group_name_H-M   'P 1'
#
loop_
_entity.id
_entity.type
_entity.pdbx_description
1 polymer ?
#
loop_
_entity_poly.entity_id
_entity_poly.type
_entity_poly.pdbx_seq_one_letter_code
_entity_poly.pdbx_strand_id
1 'polypeptide(L)'
;MNRHPGTTRPGPVLVVLLTVIGILLIGALQFPGAAVASPVRVNTLGGESALLLDTTNPSLFPSLAATLAHADVELFDNWAGAIVPLGGNSAFGLYLNRPTPESRRLGAYVQSTGSQLFRSLSPTPAFDAVASTQIRPGLHIGTSLRVAYDRQQQATDEASARLRQVLLGVSLGPGSARGLDATVRIDGITFTDATQGTVAGETDGTGIGIDARGRWRLRSGVVALPWLSWERTQAGLSPQSRRVTILRSGIGINARIKPGVLIVAGVLVGVEEERIDEGSARVSRHRNLQLPTTIGGAEIRTGPCTVRVGIRHQATWSERTTNGLEEEIFATQLTSQIGLGVEFGSVLIDGLLRKKILLDGPYLLTGGDDEGGLFTNLSLTYRLFQ
;
A
#
# COMPACT_ATOMS: atom_id res chain seq x y z
N MET A 1 76.25 -27.62 13.47
CA MET A 1 76.09 -26.68 12.34
C MET A 1 74.64 -26.68 11.89
N ASN A 2 74.01 -25.49 11.92
CA ASN A 2 72.88 -24.97 11.12
C ASN A 2 71.61 -25.84 10.94
N ARG A 3 70.48 -25.51 11.58
CA ARG A 3 69.46 -24.46 11.27
C ARG A 3 68.45 -24.86 10.17
N HIS A 4 67.17 -24.87 10.61
CA HIS A 4 65.83 -24.81 9.97
C HIS A 4 65.69 -24.04 8.62
N PRO A 5 64.54 -24.04 7.89
CA PRO A 5 63.11 -24.28 8.27
C PRO A 5 62.34 -25.18 7.26
N GLY A 6 61.04 -25.52 7.30
CA GLY A 6 59.83 -25.14 8.02
C GLY A 6 58.65 -25.36 7.06
N THR A 7 57.55 -25.98 7.50
CA THR A 7 56.17 -25.69 7.05
C THR A 7 55.20 -26.35 8.02
N THR A 8 54.38 -25.51 8.63
CA THR A 8 53.36 -25.81 9.63
C THR A 8 52.07 -26.24 8.96
N ARG A 9 51.56 -27.43 9.31
CA ARG A 9 50.16 -27.83 9.13
C ARG A 9 49.43 -27.62 10.47
N PRO A 10 48.26 -26.96 10.53
CA PRO A 10 47.44 -27.02 11.73
C PRO A 10 46.77 -28.39 11.80
N GLY A 11 47.04 -29.09 12.90
CA GLY A 11 46.40 -30.35 13.27
C GLY A 11 44.99 -30.17 13.84
N PRO A 12 44.29 -31.29 14.08
CA PRO A 12 42.87 -31.34 14.42
C PRO A 12 42.65 -31.25 15.93
N VAL A 13 41.72 -30.40 16.38
CA VAL A 13 41.22 -30.43 17.77
C VAL A 13 39.74 -30.02 17.82
N LEU A 14 38.99 -30.83 18.58
CA LEU A 14 37.68 -30.59 19.21
C LEU A 14 36.39 -30.95 18.46
N VAL A 15 36.10 -32.24 18.52
CA VAL A 15 34.76 -32.84 18.51
C VAL A 15 34.08 -32.58 19.86
N VAL A 16 32.86 -32.04 19.83
CA VAL A 16 31.74 -32.26 20.77
C VAL A 16 31.98 -31.95 22.25
N LEU A 17 31.51 -30.77 22.69
CA LEU A 17 30.78 -30.62 23.96
C LEU A 17 30.00 -29.29 23.96
N LEU A 18 28.77 -29.31 24.48
CA LEU A 18 27.83 -28.20 24.69
C LEU A 18 26.82 -27.90 23.56
N THR A 19 26.16 -28.96 23.10
CA THR A 19 24.69 -28.93 23.07
C THR A 19 24.21 -29.08 24.54
N VAL A 20 23.20 -28.30 24.95
CA VAL A 20 22.42 -28.39 26.21
C VAL A 20 22.98 -27.66 27.44
N ILE A 21 22.90 -26.32 27.47
CA ILE A 21 22.28 -25.48 28.54
C ILE A 21 21.95 -24.13 27.86
N GLY A 22 20.71 -23.70 27.59
CA GLY A 22 19.42 -24.29 27.88
C GLY A 22 18.44 -24.09 26.73
N ILE A 23 17.94 -25.21 26.21
CA ILE A 23 16.52 -25.32 25.93
C ILE A 23 15.86 -25.28 27.31
N LEU A 24 15.46 -24.08 27.74
CA LEU A 24 14.42 -23.80 28.73
C LEU A 24 14.24 -22.29 28.84
N LEU A 25 13.91 -21.68 27.72
CA LEU A 25 12.67 -20.95 27.67
C LEU A 25 12.15 -21.14 26.24
N ILE A 26 11.19 -22.04 26.14
CA ILE A 26 10.02 -21.86 25.28
C ILE A 26 9.35 -20.56 25.79
N GLY A 27 10.04 -19.44 25.61
CA GLY A 27 9.46 -18.11 25.67
C GLY A 27 8.95 -17.91 24.26
N ALA A 28 7.64 -17.89 24.12
CA ALA A 28 6.91 -17.71 22.87
C ALA A 28 7.80 -17.12 21.77
N LEU A 29 7.95 -17.85 20.66
CA LEU A 29 8.30 -17.25 19.36
C LEU A 29 7.20 -16.23 19.05
N GLN A 30 7.21 -15.11 19.77
CA GLN A 30 6.44 -13.95 19.47
C GLN A 30 7.09 -13.46 18.19
N PHE A 31 6.45 -13.85 17.09
CA PHE A 31 6.38 -12.95 15.96
C PHE A 31 6.13 -11.56 16.55
N PRO A 32 6.94 -10.53 16.23
CA PRO A 32 6.52 -9.19 16.57
C PRO A 32 5.11 -9.06 16.00
N GLY A 33 4.12 -8.96 16.89
CA GLY A 33 2.73 -8.75 16.50
C GLY A 33 2.73 -7.60 15.51
N ALA A 34 1.88 -7.70 14.49
CA ALA A 34 1.74 -6.62 13.53
C ALA A 34 1.58 -5.30 14.29
N ALA A 35 2.39 -4.31 13.90
CA ALA A 35 2.31 -3.02 14.55
C ALA A 35 0.93 -2.41 14.24
N VAL A 36 0.35 -1.72 15.21
CA VAL A 36 -0.77 -0.82 14.93
C VAL A 36 -0.24 0.24 13.98
N ALA A 37 -0.88 0.37 12.82
CA ALA A 37 -0.49 1.34 11.82
C ALA A 37 -1.71 2.06 11.27
N SER A 38 -1.57 3.37 11.31
CA SER A 38 -2.38 4.29 10.53
C SER A 38 -1.80 4.37 9.09
N PRO A 39 -2.60 4.86 8.13
CA PRO A 39 -2.11 5.32 6.83
C PRO A 39 -1.00 6.38 6.96
N VAL A 40 -1.10 7.24 7.98
CA VAL A 40 -0.08 8.22 8.36
C VAL A 40 1.26 7.55 8.62
N ARG A 41 1.27 6.41 9.34
CA ARG A 41 2.49 5.64 9.59
C ARG A 41 3.10 5.11 8.28
N VAL A 42 2.28 4.58 7.37
CA VAL A 42 2.77 4.09 6.06
C VAL A 42 3.40 5.24 5.27
N ASN A 43 2.70 6.37 5.16
CA ASN A 43 3.20 7.57 4.50
C ASN A 43 4.54 7.98 5.10
N THR A 44 4.60 8.13 6.42
CA THR A 44 5.80 8.59 7.12
C THR A 44 6.99 7.66 6.92
N LEU A 45 6.77 6.35 6.80
CA LEU A 45 7.82 5.33 6.61
C LEU A 45 8.18 5.07 5.14
N GLY A 46 7.80 5.95 4.22
CA GLY A 46 8.21 5.88 2.80
C GLY A 46 7.07 5.55 1.82
N GLY A 47 5.83 5.44 2.32
CA GLY A 47 4.61 5.41 1.51
C GLY A 47 4.35 4.09 0.78
N GLU A 48 4.95 2.97 1.20
CA GLU A 48 4.73 1.67 0.58
C GLU A 48 4.31 0.60 1.60
N SER A 49 2.99 0.37 1.68
CA SER A 49 2.39 -0.58 2.61
C SER A 49 2.84 -2.03 2.38
N ALA A 50 3.16 -2.40 1.13
CA ALA A 50 3.64 -3.75 0.82
C ALA A 50 4.98 -4.06 1.51
N LEU A 51 5.80 -3.05 1.77
CA LEU A 51 7.09 -3.16 2.45
C LEU A 51 6.96 -3.06 3.99
N LEU A 52 5.75 -3.00 4.53
CA LEU A 52 5.47 -2.96 5.96
C LEU A 52 4.57 -4.13 6.39
N LEU A 53 4.73 -4.60 7.64
CA LEU A 53 3.87 -5.61 8.26
C LEU A 53 3.04 -4.98 9.38
N ASP A 54 1.81 -4.62 9.06
CA ASP A 54 0.92 -3.90 9.96
C ASP A 54 -0.55 -3.95 9.53
N THR A 55 -1.41 -3.29 10.31
CA THR A 55 -2.88 -3.24 10.14
C THR A 55 -3.35 -2.61 8.83
N THR A 56 -2.49 -1.94 8.05
CA THR A 56 -2.89 -1.43 6.72
C THR A 56 -2.92 -2.52 5.66
N ASN A 57 -2.16 -3.61 5.85
CA ASN A 57 -2.00 -4.69 4.89
C ASN A 57 -3.28 -5.39 4.40
N PRO A 58 -4.40 -5.50 5.16
CA PRO A 58 -5.64 -6.09 4.65
C PRO A 58 -6.20 -5.41 3.40
N SER A 59 -5.80 -4.17 3.08
CA SER A 59 -6.17 -3.54 1.81
C SER A 59 -5.48 -4.15 0.59
N LEU A 60 -4.32 -4.78 0.76
CA LEU A 60 -3.64 -5.52 -0.31
C LEU A 60 -3.87 -7.03 -0.20
N PHE A 61 -3.92 -7.53 1.04
CA PHE A 61 -3.99 -8.95 1.35
C PHE A 61 -5.18 -9.23 2.29
N PRO A 62 -6.42 -9.37 1.76
CA PRO A 62 -7.61 -9.53 2.59
C PRO A 62 -7.57 -10.77 3.50
N SER A 63 -6.77 -11.79 3.15
CA SER A 63 -6.53 -12.97 4.00
C SER A 63 -5.92 -12.65 5.37
N LEU A 64 -5.31 -11.47 5.54
CA LEU A 64 -4.73 -11.05 6.81
C LEU A 64 -5.74 -10.40 7.76
N ALA A 65 -6.97 -10.12 7.35
CA ALA A 65 -7.95 -9.42 8.18
C ALA A 65 -8.21 -10.10 9.54
N ALA A 66 -8.27 -11.44 9.59
CA ALA A 66 -8.44 -12.20 10.84
C ALA A 66 -7.25 -12.08 11.80
N THR A 67 -6.05 -11.79 11.27
CA THR A 67 -4.85 -11.59 12.08
C THR A 67 -4.63 -10.13 12.48
N LEU A 68 -5.37 -9.20 11.86
CA LEU A 68 -5.13 -7.76 11.92
C LEU A 68 -6.43 -7.00 12.19
N ALA A 69 -7.26 -7.46 13.13
CA ALA A 69 -8.48 -6.76 13.49
C ALA A 69 -8.20 -5.40 14.16
N HIS A 70 -8.89 -4.34 13.72
CA HIS A 70 -8.71 -2.96 14.18
C HIS A 70 -9.89 -2.09 13.76
N ALA A 71 -10.05 -0.90 14.33
CA ALA A 71 -10.92 0.15 13.81
C ALA A 71 -10.09 1.39 13.52
N ASP A 72 -10.28 1.99 12.35
CA ASP A 72 -9.51 3.15 11.87
C ASP A 72 -10.44 4.25 11.37
N VAL A 73 -10.06 5.49 11.67
CA VAL A 73 -10.67 6.70 11.12
C VAL A 73 -9.55 7.59 10.60
N GLU A 74 -9.68 8.09 9.38
CA GLU A 74 -8.80 9.13 8.84
C GLU A 74 -9.60 10.40 8.60
N LEU A 75 -9.26 11.44 9.35
CA LEU A 75 -10.07 12.65 9.47
C LEU A 75 -9.94 13.58 8.25
N PHE A 76 -8.77 13.62 7.61
CA PHE A 76 -8.51 14.49 6.46
C PHE A 76 -8.89 13.83 5.14
N ASP A 77 -8.70 12.52 5.02
CA ASP A 77 -9.11 11.76 3.82
C ASP A 77 -10.58 11.29 3.90
N ASN A 78 -11.32 11.73 4.92
CA ASN A 78 -12.76 11.52 5.11
C ASN A 78 -13.23 10.07 4.98
N TRP A 79 -12.46 9.14 5.55
CA TRP A 79 -12.81 7.72 5.55
C TRP A 79 -12.75 7.11 6.94
N ALA A 80 -13.57 6.09 7.15
CA ALA A 80 -13.61 5.35 8.41
C ALA A 80 -13.93 3.88 8.14
N GLY A 81 -13.47 3.00 9.01
CA GLY A 81 -13.85 1.60 8.94
C GLY A 81 -13.31 0.77 10.07
N ALA A 82 -13.72 -0.49 10.11
CA ALA A 82 -13.23 -1.43 11.09
C ALA A 82 -13.20 -2.84 10.52
N ILE A 83 -12.26 -3.65 11.00
CA ILE A 83 -12.20 -5.10 10.87
C ILE A 83 -12.40 -5.67 12.27
N VAL A 84 -13.48 -6.41 12.44
CA VAL A 84 -13.89 -7.02 13.72
C VAL A 84 -13.71 -8.53 13.62
N PRO A 85 -13.13 -9.18 14.64
CA PRO A 85 -13.04 -10.63 14.66
C PRO A 85 -14.43 -11.25 14.85
N LEU A 86 -14.69 -12.34 14.13
CA LEU A 86 -15.87 -13.18 14.26
C LEU A 86 -15.42 -14.52 14.84
N GLY A 87 -15.40 -14.61 16.18
CA GLY A 87 -14.81 -15.74 16.89
C GLY A 87 -13.28 -15.77 16.80
N GLY A 88 -12.67 -16.95 16.95
CA GLY A 88 -11.22 -17.10 17.00
C GLY A 88 -10.51 -17.21 15.63
N ASN A 89 -11.25 -17.49 14.56
CA ASN A 89 -10.66 -17.88 13.27
C ASN A 89 -11.10 -17.00 12.11
N SER A 90 -12.05 -16.08 12.28
CA SER A 90 -12.60 -15.29 11.18
C SER A 90 -12.65 -13.81 11.54
N ALA A 91 -12.75 -12.96 10.53
CA ALA A 91 -13.01 -11.53 10.72
C ALA A 91 -13.82 -10.99 9.55
N PHE A 92 -14.57 -9.94 9.83
CA PHE A 92 -15.29 -9.15 8.85
C PHE A 92 -14.97 -7.68 9.09
N GLY A 93 -14.84 -6.92 8.01
CA GLY A 93 -14.67 -5.49 8.09
C GLY A 93 -15.38 -4.73 7.01
N LEU A 94 -15.63 -3.45 7.31
CA LEU A 94 -16.24 -2.49 6.43
C LEU A 94 -15.50 -1.17 6.58
N TYR A 95 -15.06 -0.63 5.45
CA TYR A 95 -14.57 0.73 5.34
C TYR A 95 -15.50 1.52 4.41
N LEU A 96 -15.74 2.77 4.74
CA LEU A 96 -16.50 3.73 3.95
C LEU A 96 -15.51 4.78 3.44
N ASN A 97 -15.62 5.16 2.17
CA ASN A 97 -14.80 6.18 1.52
C ASN A 97 -13.28 5.94 1.48
N ARG A 98 -12.81 4.72 1.77
CA ARG A 98 -11.37 4.44 1.81
C ARG A 98 -10.73 4.54 0.41
N PRO A 99 -9.79 5.47 0.18
CA PRO A 99 -9.17 5.65 -1.14
C PRO A 99 -8.27 4.47 -1.52
N THR A 100 -8.27 4.13 -2.81
CA THR A 100 -7.36 3.10 -3.38
C THR A 100 -6.56 3.68 -4.55
N PRO A 101 -5.44 3.05 -4.95
CA PRO A 101 -4.76 3.42 -6.20
C PRO A 101 -5.69 3.36 -7.42
N GLU A 102 -6.62 2.41 -7.45
CA GLU A 102 -7.56 2.21 -8.57
C GLU A 102 -8.64 3.29 -8.62
N SER A 103 -9.20 3.70 -7.48
CA SER A 103 -10.15 4.81 -7.43
C SER A 103 -9.51 6.13 -7.88
N ARG A 104 -8.24 6.35 -7.52
CA ARG A 104 -7.47 7.52 -7.99
C ARG A 104 -7.21 7.48 -9.49
N ARG A 105 -6.85 6.32 -10.05
CA ARG A 105 -6.67 6.15 -11.50
C ARG A 105 -7.98 6.35 -12.27
N LEU A 106 -9.11 5.90 -11.71
CA LEU A 106 -10.44 6.15 -12.25
C LEU A 106 -10.73 7.67 -12.29
N GLY A 107 -10.51 8.38 -11.19
CA GLY A 107 -10.69 9.83 -11.13
C GLY A 107 -9.81 10.59 -12.14
N ALA A 108 -8.52 10.23 -12.23
CA ALA A 108 -7.60 10.84 -13.19
C ALA A 108 -8.03 10.57 -14.66
N TYR A 109 -8.55 9.37 -14.95
CA TYR A 109 -9.11 9.06 -16.26
C TYR A 109 -10.30 9.95 -16.57
N VAL A 110 -11.27 9.99 -15.65
CA VAL A 110 -12.52 10.76 -15.79
C VAL A 110 -12.25 12.24 -16.03
N GLN A 111 -11.30 12.83 -15.31
CA GLN A 111 -10.92 14.24 -15.46
C GLN A 111 -10.24 14.56 -16.80
N SER A 112 -9.79 13.56 -17.56
CA SER A 112 -8.98 13.74 -18.78
C SER A 112 -9.72 13.47 -20.09
N THR A 113 -10.95 12.93 -20.05
CA THR A 113 -11.67 12.44 -21.24
C THR A 113 -13.17 12.73 -21.16
N GLY A 114 -13.92 12.42 -22.22
CA GLY A 114 -15.38 12.58 -22.27
C GLY A 114 -15.86 14.03 -22.37
N SER A 115 -17.16 14.20 -22.16
CA SER A 115 -17.85 15.49 -22.11
C SER A 115 -17.46 16.31 -20.89
N GLN A 116 -17.85 17.59 -20.85
CA GLN A 116 -17.66 18.43 -19.67
C GLN A 116 -18.41 17.86 -18.44
N LEU A 117 -19.60 17.29 -18.64
CA LEU A 117 -20.39 16.65 -17.58
C LEU A 117 -19.71 15.39 -17.05
N PHE A 118 -19.04 14.62 -17.92
CA PHE A 118 -18.25 13.48 -17.48
C PHE A 118 -17.00 13.92 -16.72
N ARG A 119 -16.28 14.95 -17.18
CA ARG A 119 -15.10 15.49 -16.49
C ARG A 119 -15.40 16.15 -15.15
N SER A 120 -16.64 16.56 -14.89
CA SER A 120 -17.06 17.08 -13.59
C SER A 120 -17.37 16.00 -12.55
N LEU A 121 -17.36 14.72 -12.94
CA LEU A 121 -17.45 13.62 -11.99
C LEU A 121 -16.18 13.51 -11.15
N SER A 122 -16.36 13.18 -9.88
CA SER A 122 -15.29 12.86 -8.94
C SER A 122 -15.61 11.51 -8.27
N PRO A 123 -15.36 10.37 -8.95
CA PRO A 123 -15.66 9.04 -8.42
C PRO A 123 -15.01 8.80 -7.07
N THR A 124 -15.81 8.76 -6.02
CA THR A 124 -15.35 8.48 -4.65
C THR A 124 -15.52 7.00 -4.33
N PRO A 125 -14.63 6.40 -3.53
CA PRO A 125 -14.89 5.10 -2.93
C PRO A 125 -16.19 5.19 -2.12
N ALA A 126 -17.09 4.22 -2.28
CA ALA A 126 -18.32 4.13 -1.50
C ALA A 126 -18.10 3.20 -0.29
N PHE A 127 -17.62 1.98 -0.56
CA PHE A 127 -17.28 1.02 0.49
C PHE A 127 -16.20 0.03 0.07
N ASP A 128 -15.49 -0.52 1.07
CA ASP A 128 -14.62 -1.69 1.00
C ASP A 128 -15.03 -2.67 2.11
N ALA A 129 -15.65 -3.78 1.72
CA ALA A 129 -16.02 -4.85 2.64
C ALA A 129 -14.97 -5.96 2.55
N VAL A 130 -14.42 -6.38 3.68
CA VAL A 130 -13.39 -7.43 3.75
C VAL A 130 -13.86 -8.56 4.66
N ALA A 131 -13.60 -9.80 4.27
CA ALA A 131 -13.85 -10.96 5.11
C ALA A 131 -12.67 -11.92 5.02
N SER A 132 -12.34 -12.60 6.12
CA SER A 132 -11.30 -13.61 6.10
C SER A 132 -11.56 -14.72 7.10
N THR A 133 -10.95 -15.86 6.83
CA THR A 133 -11.05 -17.02 7.70
C THR A 133 -9.78 -17.85 7.68
N GLN A 134 -9.39 -18.36 8.84
CA GLN A 134 -8.35 -19.35 9.01
C GLN A 134 -8.95 -20.73 8.75
N ILE A 135 -8.59 -21.32 7.63
CA ILE A 135 -9.06 -22.65 7.23
C ILE A 135 -8.39 -23.74 8.08
N ARG A 136 -7.10 -23.55 8.37
CA ARG A 136 -6.30 -24.41 9.26
C ARG A 136 -5.11 -23.62 9.79
N PRO A 137 -4.41 -24.08 10.85
CA PRO A 137 -3.17 -23.46 11.31
C PRO A 137 -2.21 -23.17 10.15
N GLY A 138 -1.86 -21.88 10.00
CA GLY A 138 -0.94 -21.44 8.96
C GLY A 138 -1.54 -21.26 7.55
N LEU A 139 -2.85 -21.40 7.35
CA LEU A 139 -3.53 -21.11 6.07
C LEU A 139 -4.77 -20.25 6.30
N HIS A 140 -4.74 -19.04 5.77
CA HIS A 140 -5.83 -18.08 5.82
C HIS A 140 -6.27 -17.73 4.40
N ILE A 141 -7.57 -17.59 4.21
CA ILE A 141 -8.15 -17.05 2.98
C ILE A 141 -8.92 -15.79 3.31
N GLY A 142 -9.03 -14.87 2.35
CA GLY A 142 -9.86 -13.69 2.51
C GLY A 142 -10.36 -13.17 1.19
N THR A 143 -11.40 -12.37 1.27
CA THR A 143 -12.01 -11.69 0.13
C THR A 143 -12.25 -10.23 0.48
N SER A 144 -12.18 -9.35 -0.51
CA SER A 144 -12.63 -7.96 -0.38
C SER A 144 -13.46 -7.56 -1.59
N LEU A 145 -14.52 -6.78 -1.34
CA LEU A 145 -15.38 -6.18 -2.34
C LEU A 145 -15.27 -4.66 -2.20
N ARG A 146 -14.88 -3.99 -3.29
CA ARG A 146 -14.74 -2.53 -3.33
C ARG A 146 -15.63 -1.93 -4.40
N VAL A 147 -16.18 -0.76 -4.10
CA VAL A 147 -16.97 0.02 -5.05
C VAL A 147 -16.54 1.47 -4.97
N ALA A 148 -16.30 2.10 -6.12
CA ALA A 148 -16.22 3.54 -6.28
C ALA A 148 -17.22 3.98 -7.36
N TYR A 149 -17.85 5.13 -7.16
CA TYR A 149 -18.94 5.56 -8.03
C TYR A 149 -19.17 7.06 -7.93
N ASP A 150 -19.52 7.67 -9.07
CA ASP A 150 -20.15 8.98 -9.12
C ASP A 150 -21.08 9.08 -10.35
N ARG A 151 -22.11 9.93 -10.25
CA ARG A 151 -23.10 10.18 -11.31
C ARG A 151 -23.61 11.62 -11.23
N GLN A 152 -23.75 12.21 -12.41
CA GLN A 152 -24.44 13.48 -12.59
C GLN A 152 -25.51 13.34 -13.68
N GLN A 153 -26.63 14.03 -13.45
CA GLN A 153 -27.75 14.07 -14.39
C GLN A 153 -28.24 15.51 -14.49
N GLN A 154 -28.31 16.05 -15.71
CA GLN A 154 -28.76 17.41 -15.97
C GLN A 154 -29.70 17.43 -17.17
N ALA A 155 -30.99 17.68 -16.93
CA ALA A 155 -32.04 17.58 -17.94
C ALA A 155 -32.03 16.22 -18.68
N THR A 156 -31.65 16.19 -19.96
CA THR A 156 -31.53 14.96 -20.76
C THR A 156 -30.14 14.34 -20.74
N ASP A 157 -29.15 15.02 -20.15
CA ASP A 157 -27.77 14.58 -20.13
C ASP A 157 -27.47 13.74 -18.89
N GLU A 158 -26.69 12.69 -19.07
CA GLU A 158 -26.28 11.77 -18.00
C GLU A 158 -24.80 11.41 -18.14
N ALA A 159 -24.07 11.47 -17.03
CA ALA A 159 -22.72 10.95 -16.93
C ALA A 159 -22.56 10.10 -15.68
N SER A 160 -21.89 8.95 -15.78
CA SER A 160 -21.54 8.13 -14.63
C SER A 160 -20.22 7.41 -14.82
N ALA A 161 -19.51 7.18 -13.72
CA ALA A 161 -18.29 6.39 -13.68
C ALA A 161 -18.32 5.47 -12.47
N ARG A 162 -18.08 4.17 -12.71
CA ARG A 162 -18.15 3.14 -11.68
C ARG A 162 -16.97 2.19 -11.77
N LEU A 163 -16.42 1.86 -10.61
CA LEU A 163 -15.46 0.77 -10.41
C LEU A 163 -16.04 -0.21 -9.40
N ARG A 164 -15.96 -1.51 -9.73
CA ARG A 164 -16.24 -2.63 -8.83
C ARG A 164 -15.01 -3.52 -8.81
N GLN A 165 -14.57 -3.94 -7.64
CA GLN A 165 -13.39 -4.79 -7.52
C GLN A 165 -13.65 -5.93 -6.56
N VAL A 166 -13.18 -7.11 -6.93
CA VAL A 166 -13.14 -8.28 -6.06
C VAL A 166 -11.68 -8.67 -5.87
N LEU A 167 -11.26 -8.81 -4.62
CA LEU A 167 -9.94 -9.31 -4.25
C LEU A 167 -10.11 -10.67 -3.59
N LEU A 168 -9.30 -11.65 -3.99
CA LEU A 168 -9.25 -12.99 -3.42
C LEU A 168 -7.83 -13.24 -2.91
N GLY A 169 -7.68 -13.31 -1.60
CA GLY A 169 -6.40 -13.41 -0.92
C GLY A 169 -6.16 -14.77 -0.27
N VAL A 170 -4.90 -15.19 -0.26
CA VAL A 170 -4.42 -16.34 0.52
C VAL A 170 -3.15 -15.95 1.28
N SER A 171 -3.07 -16.37 2.53
CA SER A 171 -1.87 -16.22 3.36
C SER A 171 -1.44 -17.56 3.92
N LEU A 172 -0.19 -17.92 3.64
CA LEU A 172 0.49 -19.11 4.12
C LEU A 172 1.51 -18.75 5.20
N GLY A 173 1.56 -19.56 6.25
CA GLY A 173 2.46 -19.40 7.38
C GLY A 173 2.42 -18.03 8.09
N PRO A 174 1.27 -17.37 8.32
CA PRO A 174 1.24 -16.23 9.22
C PRO A 174 1.78 -16.64 10.60
N GLY A 175 2.68 -15.81 11.15
CA GLY A 175 3.37 -16.12 12.41
C GLY A 175 4.52 -17.14 12.29
N SER A 176 4.83 -17.63 11.08
CA SER A 176 5.94 -18.54 10.84
C SER A 176 7.18 -17.83 10.27
N ALA A 177 8.37 -18.42 10.40
CA ALA A 177 9.60 -17.79 9.93
C ALA A 177 9.61 -17.45 8.43
N ARG A 178 8.81 -18.15 7.63
CA ARG A 178 8.63 -17.90 6.19
C ARG A 178 7.14 -17.95 5.86
N GLY A 179 6.56 -16.80 5.57
CA GLY A 179 5.19 -16.69 5.08
C GLY A 179 5.12 -16.24 3.62
N LEU A 180 3.95 -16.40 3.03
CA LEU A 180 3.57 -15.84 1.74
C LEU A 180 2.18 -15.24 1.88
N ASP A 181 1.98 -14.04 1.36
CA ASP A 181 0.68 -13.42 1.14
C ASP A 181 0.51 -13.25 -0.37
N ALA A 182 -0.63 -13.66 -0.92
CA ALA A 182 -0.92 -13.50 -2.34
C ALA A 182 -2.38 -13.07 -2.51
N THR A 183 -2.67 -12.26 -3.52
CA THR A 183 -4.01 -11.79 -3.82
C THR A 183 -4.20 -11.67 -5.31
N VAL A 184 -5.35 -12.15 -5.80
CA VAL A 184 -5.81 -11.91 -7.17
C VAL A 184 -6.92 -10.88 -7.12
N ARG A 185 -6.85 -9.89 -8.00
CA ARG A 185 -7.83 -8.82 -8.15
C ARG A 185 -8.55 -8.95 -9.48
N ILE A 186 -9.85 -8.70 -9.49
CA ILE A 186 -10.69 -8.62 -10.68
C ILE A 186 -11.46 -7.31 -10.61
N ASP A 187 -11.37 -6.51 -11.67
CA ASP A 187 -11.99 -5.20 -11.76
C ASP A 187 -13.07 -5.19 -12.85
N GLY A 188 -14.20 -4.55 -12.56
CA GLY A 188 -15.21 -4.17 -13.54
C GLY A 188 -15.38 -2.65 -13.52
N ILE A 189 -15.26 -2.03 -14.69
CA ILE A 189 -15.35 -0.58 -14.86
C ILE A 189 -16.50 -0.30 -15.82
N THR A 190 -17.34 0.67 -15.50
CA THR A 190 -18.44 1.08 -16.38
C THR A 190 -18.44 2.60 -16.48
N PHE A 191 -18.62 3.09 -17.70
CA PHE A 191 -18.75 4.51 -17.99
C PHE A 191 -20.03 4.78 -18.77
N THR A 192 -20.68 5.89 -18.44
CA THR A 192 -21.80 6.45 -19.19
C THR A 192 -21.48 7.91 -19.45
N ASP A 193 -21.59 8.34 -20.71
CA ASP A 193 -21.50 9.74 -21.12
C ASP A 193 -22.49 10.00 -22.25
N ALA A 194 -23.73 10.28 -21.87
CA ALA A 194 -24.84 10.55 -22.75
C ALA A 194 -25.18 12.04 -22.68
N THR A 195 -24.52 12.85 -23.51
CA THR A 195 -24.78 14.30 -23.65
C THR A 195 -25.35 14.61 -25.04
N GLN A 196 -26.25 15.59 -25.15
CA GLN A 196 -26.82 15.96 -26.46
C GLN A 196 -25.73 16.25 -27.50
N GLY A 197 -25.72 15.49 -28.60
CA GLY A 197 -24.76 15.63 -29.70
C GLY A 197 -23.52 14.72 -29.63
N THR A 198 -23.32 13.96 -28.55
CA THR A 198 -22.22 12.99 -28.40
C THR A 198 -22.78 11.68 -27.86
N VAL A 199 -22.88 10.65 -28.71
CA VAL A 199 -23.10 9.27 -28.24
C VAL A 199 -21.73 8.63 -28.06
N ALA A 200 -20.99 9.05 -27.04
CA ALA A 200 -19.84 8.28 -26.56
C ALA A 200 -20.40 7.05 -25.84
N GLY A 201 -20.64 6.00 -26.62
CA GLY A 201 -21.34 4.80 -26.16
C GLY A 201 -20.68 4.18 -24.93
N GLU A 202 -21.55 3.74 -24.02
CA GLU A 202 -21.23 2.90 -22.86
C GLU A 202 -20.11 1.93 -23.22
N THR A 203 -19.02 1.96 -22.45
CA THR A 203 -18.00 0.92 -22.59
C THR A 203 -17.71 0.35 -21.23
N ASP A 204 -17.97 -0.94 -21.11
CA ASP A 204 -17.51 -1.72 -19.98
C ASP A 204 -16.03 -2.04 -20.16
N GLY A 205 -15.28 -1.85 -19.08
CA GLY A 205 -13.89 -2.20 -18.94
C GLY A 205 -13.71 -3.33 -17.95
N THR A 206 -12.60 -4.04 -18.08
CA THR A 206 -12.20 -5.10 -17.15
C THR A 206 -10.76 -4.90 -16.72
N GLY A 207 -10.44 -5.39 -15.53
CA GLY A 207 -9.06 -5.45 -15.05
C GLY A 207 -8.78 -6.73 -14.29
N ILE A 208 -7.51 -7.08 -14.26
CA ILE A 208 -6.98 -8.19 -13.46
C ILE A 208 -5.68 -7.75 -12.82
N GLY A 209 -5.46 -8.18 -11.58
CA GLY A 209 -4.22 -7.91 -10.85
C GLY A 209 -3.79 -9.09 -9.99
N ILE A 210 -2.51 -9.13 -9.68
CA ILE A 210 -1.90 -10.09 -8.76
C ILE A 210 -0.91 -9.33 -7.88
N ASP A 211 -1.05 -9.49 -6.57
CA ASP A 211 -0.09 -9.04 -5.56
C ASP A 211 0.47 -10.25 -4.83
N ALA A 212 1.79 -10.34 -4.68
CA ALA A 212 2.46 -11.40 -3.95
C ALA A 212 3.57 -10.85 -3.08
N ARG A 213 3.63 -11.29 -1.81
CA ARG A 213 4.62 -10.84 -0.84
C ARG A 213 5.16 -11.99 0.01
N GLY A 214 6.47 -12.17 0.02
CA GLY A 214 7.14 -13.05 0.96
C GLY A 214 7.31 -12.38 2.33
N ARG A 215 7.24 -13.16 3.42
CA ARG A 215 7.54 -12.70 4.79
C ARG A 215 8.66 -13.56 5.36
N TRP A 216 9.90 -13.12 5.19
CA TRP A 216 11.07 -13.94 5.48
C TRP A 216 11.83 -13.41 6.68
N ARG A 217 11.71 -14.09 7.82
CA ARG A 217 12.48 -13.76 9.03
C ARG A 217 13.94 -14.16 8.80
N LEU A 218 14.81 -13.15 8.71
CA LEU A 218 16.25 -13.35 8.53
C LEU A 218 16.94 -13.71 9.85
N ARG A 219 16.54 -13.03 10.92
CA ARG A 219 16.97 -13.28 12.31
C ARG A 219 15.93 -12.73 13.28
N SER A 220 16.16 -12.87 14.59
CA SER A 220 15.29 -12.25 15.59
C SER A 220 15.16 -10.75 15.33
N GLY A 221 13.92 -10.25 15.28
CA GLY A 221 13.61 -8.84 15.04
C GLY A 221 13.82 -8.34 13.60
N VAL A 222 14.29 -9.16 12.64
CA VAL A 222 14.51 -8.70 11.25
C VAL A 222 13.73 -9.55 10.25
N VAL A 223 12.90 -8.90 9.45
CA VAL A 223 12.06 -9.52 8.42
C VAL A 223 12.32 -8.86 7.07
N ALA A 224 12.54 -9.68 6.04
CA ALA A 224 12.56 -9.27 4.65
C ALA A 224 11.19 -9.49 3.99
N LEU A 225 10.81 -8.54 3.13
CA LEU A 225 9.53 -8.45 2.46
C LEU A 225 9.74 -8.26 0.95
N PRO A 226 10.16 -9.31 0.21
CA PRO A 226 10.12 -9.26 -1.24
C PRO A 226 8.66 -9.20 -1.69
N TRP A 227 8.36 -8.31 -2.62
CA TRP A 227 7.01 -8.08 -3.13
C TRP A 227 7.03 -7.91 -4.64
N LEU A 228 5.98 -8.39 -5.29
CA LEU A 228 5.71 -8.26 -6.71
C LEU A 228 4.22 -7.94 -6.88
N SER A 229 3.92 -7.01 -7.76
CA SER A 229 2.58 -6.67 -8.17
C SER A 229 2.52 -6.51 -9.68
N TRP A 230 1.51 -7.12 -10.29
CA TRP A 230 1.22 -6.98 -11.70
C TRP A 230 -0.26 -6.72 -11.86
N GLU A 231 -0.62 -5.77 -12.70
CA GLU A 231 -2.00 -5.50 -13.04
C GLU A 231 -2.14 -5.05 -14.48
N ARG A 232 -3.31 -5.32 -15.04
CA ARG A 232 -3.72 -4.83 -16.34
C ARG A 232 -5.19 -4.48 -16.30
N THR A 233 -5.50 -3.28 -16.77
CA THR A 233 -6.86 -2.76 -16.87
C THR A 233 -7.09 -2.25 -18.28
N GLN A 234 -8.26 -2.54 -18.83
CA GLN A 234 -8.69 -2.00 -20.12
C GLN A 234 -10.10 -1.44 -19.96
N ALA A 235 -10.25 -0.14 -20.20
CA ALA A 235 -11.51 0.58 -20.13
C ALA A 235 -11.42 1.82 -21.03
N GLY A 236 -12.53 2.40 -21.47
CA GLY A 236 -12.50 3.59 -22.32
C GLY A 236 -13.88 4.20 -22.52
N LEU A 237 -13.98 5.41 -23.07
CA LEU A 237 -15.21 5.94 -23.64
C LEU A 237 -15.13 5.80 -25.15
N SER A 238 -16.01 5.01 -25.75
CA SER A 238 -16.05 4.80 -27.20
C SER A 238 -16.04 6.12 -27.96
N PRO A 239 -15.23 6.26 -29.04
CA PRO A 239 -14.43 5.22 -29.70
C PRO A 239 -13.05 4.99 -29.08
N GLN A 240 -12.70 5.71 -28.01
CA GLN A 240 -11.40 5.57 -27.35
C GLN A 240 -11.38 4.34 -26.45
N SER A 241 -10.28 3.59 -26.51
CA SER A 241 -9.99 2.55 -25.53
C SER A 241 -8.65 2.80 -24.88
N ARG A 242 -8.57 2.66 -23.56
CA ARG A 242 -7.34 2.81 -22.79
C ARG A 242 -6.98 1.47 -22.18
N ARG A 243 -5.73 1.08 -22.33
CA ARG A 243 -5.13 -0.07 -21.64
C ARG A 243 -3.98 0.41 -20.79
N VAL A 244 -4.04 0.10 -19.50
CA VAL A 244 -2.97 0.34 -18.54
C VAL A 244 -2.43 -0.99 -18.07
N THR A 245 -1.12 -1.15 -18.09
CA THR A 245 -0.41 -2.31 -17.52
C THR A 245 0.63 -1.79 -16.54
N ILE A 246 0.58 -2.27 -15.31
CA ILE A 246 1.52 -1.86 -14.26
C ILE A 246 2.21 -3.11 -13.72
N LEU A 247 3.54 -3.06 -13.65
CA LEU A 247 4.36 -4.08 -13.00
C LEU A 247 5.24 -3.36 -11.98
N ARG A 248 5.18 -3.77 -10.72
CA ARG A 248 5.97 -3.21 -9.62
C ARG A 248 6.61 -4.34 -8.84
N SER A 249 7.80 -4.09 -8.34
CA SER A 249 8.53 -5.05 -7.53
C SER A 249 9.37 -4.30 -6.51
N GLY A 250 9.62 -4.95 -5.38
CA GLY A 250 10.51 -4.40 -4.39
C GLY A 250 10.91 -5.38 -3.32
N ILE A 251 11.80 -4.91 -2.47
CA ILE A 251 12.20 -5.61 -1.27
C ILE A 251 12.30 -4.61 -0.12
N GLY A 252 11.66 -4.96 1.00
CA GLY A 252 11.72 -4.20 2.25
C GLY A 252 12.42 -5.00 3.34
N ILE A 253 13.10 -4.32 4.25
CA ILE A 253 13.66 -4.86 5.48
C ILE A 253 13.06 -4.11 6.65
N ASN A 254 12.40 -4.84 7.54
CA ASN A 254 11.87 -4.33 8.80
C ASN A 254 12.70 -4.89 9.95
N ALA A 255 13.48 -4.01 10.60
CA ALA A 255 14.40 -4.36 11.67
C ALA A 255 13.97 -3.71 13.00
N ARG A 256 13.45 -4.51 13.93
CA ARG A 256 13.18 -4.13 15.30
C ARG A 256 14.44 -4.32 16.13
N ILE A 257 15.20 -3.23 16.30
CA ILE A 257 16.52 -3.26 16.96
C ILE A 257 16.38 -3.49 18.47
N LYS A 258 15.39 -2.85 19.08
CA LYS A 258 15.02 -2.99 20.50
C LYS A 258 13.51 -2.76 20.67
N PRO A 259 12.91 -3.09 21.82
CA PRO A 259 11.53 -2.72 22.10
C PRO A 259 11.32 -1.21 21.84
N GLY A 260 10.33 -0.89 21.01
CA GLY A 260 10.02 0.50 20.62
C GLY A 260 10.87 1.12 19.52
N VAL A 261 11.88 0.45 18.95
CA VAL A 261 12.63 0.99 17.79
C VAL A 261 12.49 0.07 16.59
N LEU A 262 11.95 0.61 15.50
CA LEU A 262 11.83 -0.05 14.20
C LEU A 262 12.58 0.77 13.15
N ILE A 263 13.37 0.09 12.34
CA ILE A 263 14.00 0.65 11.14
C ILE A 263 13.42 -0.07 9.93
N VAL A 264 13.06 0.71 8.92
CA VAL A 264 12.55 0.25 7.63
C VAL A 264 13.52 0.73 6.55
N ALA A 265 13.89 -0.16 5.65
CA ALA A 265 14.64 0.19 4.46
C ALA A 265 14.11 -0.62 3.29
N GLY A 266 14.11 -0.07 2.08
CA GLY A 266 13.61 -0.79 0.93
C GLY A 266 14.00 -0.18 -0.40
N VAL A 267 13.87 -0.99 -1.44
CA VAL A 267 14.05 -0.58 -2.82
C VAL A 267 12.85 -1.04 -3.63
N LEU A 268 12.36 -0.16 -4.48
CA LEU A 268 11.23 -0.36 -5.37
C LEU A 268 11.63 -0.06 -6.80
N VAL A 269 11.10 -0.83 -7.74
CA VAL A 269 11.17 -0.58 -9.18
C VAL A 269 9.81 -0.85 -9.78
N GLY A 270 9.52 -0.24 -10.92
CA GLY A 270 8.27 -0.51 -11.60
C GLY A 270 8.21 0.07 -12.99
N VAL A 271 7.24 -0.39 -13.75
CA VAL A 271 6.88 0.14 -15.05
C VAL A 271 5.36 0.26 -15.12
N GLU A 272 4.91 1.39 -15.64
CA GLU A 272 3.52 1.65 -15.97
C GLU A 272 3.46 1.97 -17.45
N GLU A 273 2.75 1.15 -18.21
CA GLU A 273 2.52 1.34 -19.63
C GLU A 273 1.05 1.62 -19.88
N GLU A 274 0.80 2.76 -20.50
CA GLU A 274 -0.50 3.19 -20.94
C GLU A 274 -0.52 3.25 -22.47
N ARG A 275 -1.57 2.66 -23.05
CA ARG A 275 -1.86 2.72 -24.46
C ARG A 275 -3.29 3.23 -24.64
N ILE A 276 -3.45 4.26 -25.46
CA ILE A 276 -4.75 4.81 -25.84
C ILE A 276 -4.91 4.60 -27.34
N ASP A 277 -5.97 3.89 -27.72
CA ASP A 277 -6.37 3.67 -29.10
C ASP A 277 -7.59 4.58 -29.39
N GLU A 278 -7.47 5.54 -30.32
CA GLU A 278 -8.49 6.59 -30.58
C GLU A 278 -9.45 6.27 -31.75
N GLY A 279 -9.57 5.00 -32.17
CA GLY A 279 -10.55 4.57 -33.18
C GLY A 279 -10.26 4.93 -34.65
N SER A 280 -9.21 5.72 -34.95
CA SER A 280 -8.88 6.17 -36.32
C SER A 280 -7.39 6.00 -36.69
N ALA A 281 -6.76 4.91 -36.25
CA ALA A 281 -5.31 4.60 -36.39
C ALA A 281 -4.35 5.48 -35.57
N ARG A 282 -4.85 6.45 -34.79
CA ARG A 282 -4.05 7.17 -33.80
C ARG A 282 -3.90 6.32 -32.54
N VAL A 283 -2.65 6.03 -32.21
CA VAL A 283 -2.26 5.33 -30.99
C VAL A 283 -1.28 6.21 -30.25
N SER A 284 -1.63 6.60 -29.03
CA SER A 284 -0.66 7.21 -28.12
C SER A 284 -0.18 6.18 -27.12
N ARG A 285 1.13 6.16 -26.87
CA ARG A 285 1.75 5.34 -25.83
C ARG A 285 2.39 6.24 -24.80
N HIS A 286 2.17 5.93 -23.54
CA HIS A 286 2.87 6.55 -22.44
C HIS A 286 3.48 5.45 -21.58
N ARG A 287 4.76 5.58 -21.24
CA ARG A 287 5.49 4.60 -20.44
C ARG A 287 6.25 5.32 -19.35
N ASN A 288 5.92 4.99 -18.11
CA ASN A 288 6.60 5.50 -16.93
C ASN A 288 7.42 4.37 -16.29
N LEU A 289 8.73 4.47 -16.40
CA LEU A 289 9.67 3.60 -15.71
C LEU A 289 10.05 4.23 -14.37
N GLN A 290 9.63 3.58 -13.28
CA GLN A 290 10.16 3.85 -11.96
C GLN A 290 11.50 3.14 -11.80
N LEU A 291 12.57 3.94 -11.88
CA LEU A 291 13.93 3.52 -11.58
C LEU A 291 14.07 3.20 -10.08
N PRO A 292 15.16 2.52 -9.66
CA PRO A 292 15.36 2.13 -8.26
C PRO A 292 15.08 3.27 -7.28
N THR A 293 13.93 3.16 -6.63
CA THR A 293 13.41 4.11 -5.64
C THR A 293 13.79 3.57 -4.27
N THR A 294 14.55 4.34 -3.51
CA THR A 294 14.97 3.95 -2.18
C THR A 294 14.05 4.55 -1.14
N ILE A 295 13.68 3.73 -0.16
CA ILE A 295 12.96 4.17 1.03
C ILE A 295 13.79 3.87 2.27
N GLY A 296 13.76 4.79 3.23
CA GLY A 296 14.36 4.62 4.54
C GLY A 296 13.49 5.28 5.58
N GLY A 297 13.26 4.62 6.70
CA GLY A 297 12.43 5.14 7.77
C GLY A 297 12.82 4.59 9.12
N ALA A 298 12.54 5.35 10.17
CA ALA A 298 12.71 4.94 11.54
C ALA A 298 11.47 5.32 12.35
N GLU A 299 11.08 4.44 13.25
CA GLU A 299 10.04 4.65 14.24
C GLU A 299 10.65 4.42 15.63
N ILE A 300 10.47 5.40 16.51
CA ILE A 300 10.95 5.38 17.89
C ILE A 300 9.76 5.65 18.80
N ARG A 301 9.46 4.70 19.67
CA ARG A 301 8.43 4.79 20.70
C ARG A 301 9.07 4.93 22.07
N THR A 302 8.70 5.99 22.79
CA THR A 302 9.14 6.30 24.15
C THR A 302 7.91 6.58 25.01
N GLY A 303 7.55 5.63 25.86
CA GLY A 303 6.28 5.70 26.61
C GLY A 303 5.08 5.67 25.66
N PRO A 304 4.08 6.57 25.83
CA PRO A 304 2.92 6.66 24.93
C PRO A 304 3.27 7.35 23.60
N CYS A 305 4.40 8.04 23.49
CA CYS A 305 4.74 8.84 22.33
C CYS A 305 5.53 8.03 21.30
N THR A 306 5.19 8.21 20.03
CA THR A 306 5.90 7.64 18.89
C THR A 306 6.34 8.76 17.95
N VAL A 307 7.60 8.74 17.54
CA VAL A 307 8.14 9.65 16.52
C VAL A 307 8.57 8.81 15.33
N ARG A 308 8.23 9.27 14.13
CA ARG A 308 8.59 8.62 12.88
C ARG A 308 9.23 9.61 11.94
N VAL A 309 10.26 9.17 11.24
CA VAL A 309 10.89 9.92 10.17
C VAL A 309 11.09 8.96 9.01
N GLY A 310 10.82 9.43 7.80
CA GLY A 310 11.16 8.68 6.61
C GLY A 310 11.52 9.55 5.43
N ILE A 311 12.23 8.92 4.51
CA ILE A 311 12.79 9.49 3.30
C ILE A 311 12.49 8.53 2.16
N ARG A 312 12.03 9.09 1.04
CA ARG A 312 11.84 8.41 -0.22
C ARG A 312 12.56 9.18 -1.30
N HIS A 313 13.50 8.53 -1.98
CA HIS A 313 14.14 9.07 -3.17
C HIS A 313 13.65 8.28 -4.38
N GLN A 314 12.91 8.94 -5.25
CA GLN A 314 12.30 8.37 -6.44
C GLN A 314 12.92 8.99 -7.69
N ALA A 315 13.25 8.14 -8.65
CA ALA A 315 13.63 8.55 -10.00
C ALA A 315 12.62 7.93 -10.98
N THR A 316 12.17 8.71 -11.94
CA THR A 316 11.18 8.28 -12.94
C THR A 316 11.63 8.74 -14.31
N TRP A 317 11.53 7.83 -15.26
CA TRP A 317 11.77 8.07 -16.68
C TRP A 317 10.45 7.88 -17.41
N SER A 318 10.00 8.90 -18.11
CA SER A 318 8.72 8.94 -18.80
C SER A 318 8.94 9.09 -20.29
N GLU A 319 8.42 8.15 -21.06
CA GLU A 319 8.38 8.18 -22.52
C GLU A 319 6.93 8.46 -22.94
N ARG A 320 6.73 9.40 -23.85
CA ARG A 320 5.43 9.67 -24.47
C ARG A 320 5.60 9.67 -25.98
N THR A 321 4.88 8.77 -26.64
CA THR A 321 4.80 8.72 -28.10
C THR A 321 3.40 9.15 -28.53
N THR A 322 3.31 10.24 -29.27
CA THR A 322 2.04 10.75 -29.82
C THR A 322 2.19 10.98 -31.32
N ASN A 323 1.46 10.24 -32.15
CA ASN A 323 1.50 10.36 -33.61
C ASN A 323 2.93 10.30 -34.20
N GLY A 324 3.81 9.48 -33.61
CA GLY A 324 5.20 9.29 -34.05
C GLY A 324 6.20 10.33 -33.51
N LEU A 325 5.75 11.31 -32.72
CA LEU A 325 6.64 12.18 -31.95
C LEU A 325 6.95 11.54 -30.60
N GLU A 326 8.23 11.46 -30.25
CA GLU A 326 8.71 10.91 -28.99
C GLU A 326 9.19 12.04 -28.08
N GLU A 327 8.71 12.04 -26.84
CA GLU A 327 9.13 12.92 -25.76
C GLU A 327 9.64 12.05 -24.61
N GLU A 328 10.81 12.39 -24.09
CA GLU A 328 11.43 11.71 -22.96
C GLU A 328 11.65 12.71 -21.82
N ILE A 329 11.23 12.34 -20.61
CA ILE A 329 11.34 13.17 -19.43
C ILE A 329 11.96 12.35 -18.31
N PHE A 330 13.05 12.84 -17.74
CA PHE A 330 13.63 12.30 -16.52
C PHE A 330 13.35 13.23 -15.34
N ALA A 331 12.78 12.68 -14.28
CA ALA A 331 12.49 13.42 -13.06
C ALA A 331 13.03 12.68 -11.83
N THR A 332 13.52 13.46 -10.86
CA THR A 332 13.91 12.94 -9.55
C THR A 332 13.17 13.70 -8.47
N GLN A 333 12.80 13.00 -7.41
CA GLN A 333 12.07 13.57 -6.29
C GLN A 333 12.57 12.97 -4.98
N LEU A 334 12.95 13.85 -4.05
CA LEU A 334 13.23 13.49 -2.67
C LEU A 334 12.07 13.96 -1.79
N THR A 335 11.41 13.01 -1.14
CA THR A 335 10.34 13.29 -0.17
C THR A 335 10.79 12.87 1.21
N SER A 336 10.79 13.79 2.16
CA SER A 336 10.91 13.51 3.59
C SER A 336 9.59 13.75 4.31
N GLN A 337 9.33 12.94 5.32
CA GLN A 337 8.13 13.00 6.15
C GLN A 337 8.48 12.77 7.62
N ILE A 338 7.77 13.45 8.50
CA ILE A 338 7.88 13.30 9.95
C ILE A 338 6.47 13.09 10.49
N GLY A 339 6.30 12.06 11.32
CA GLY A 339 5.01 11.70 11.89
C GLY A 339 5.12 11.58 13.41
N LEU A 340 4.05 11.95 14.10
CA LEU A 340 3.94 11.87 15.55
C LEU A 340 2.71 11.06 15.91
N GLY A 341 2.88 10.09 16.79
CA GLY A 341 1.81 9.28 17.35
C GLY A 341 1.75 9.38 18.86
N VAL A 342 0.55 9.31 19.44
CA VAL A 342 0.34 9.18 20.88
C VAL A 342 -0.62 8.02 21.14
N GLU A 343 -0.19 7.04 21.92
CA GLU A 343 -0.97 5.89 22.36
C GLU A 343 -1.62 6.18 23.73
N PHE A 344 -2.94 6.05 23.80
CA PHE A 344 -3.74 6.09 25.04
C PHE A 344 -4.47 4.75 25.19
N GLY A 345 -3.84 3.78 25.87
CA GLY A 345 -4.36 2.42 25.98
C GLY A 345 -4.50 1.76 24.59
N SER A 346 -5.72 1.43 24.20
CA SER A 346 -6.02 0.82 22.89
C SER A 346 -6.14 1.83 21.75
N VAL A 347 -6.18 3.13 22.03
CA VAL A 347 -6.30 4.21 21.04
C VAL A 347 -4.91 4.70 20.64
N LEU A 348 -4.69 4.90 19.34
CA LEU A 348 -3.55 5.60 18.74
C LEU A 348 -4.08 6.81 17.98
N ILE A 349 -3.57 8.00 18.31
CA ILE A 349 -3.74 9.21 17.50
C ILE A 349 -2.43 9.39 16.75
N ASP A 350 -2.47 9.48 15.43
CA ASP A 350 -1.29 9.54 14.57
C ASP A 350 -1.41 10.67 13.56
N GLY A 351 -0.41 11.54 13.47
CA GLY A 351 -0.42 12.72 12.62
C GLY A 351 0.85 12.90 11.80
N LEU A 352 0.69 13.31 10.54
CA LEU A 352 1.81 13.66 9.65
C LEU A 352 2.11 15.15 9.78
N LEU A 353 3.33 15.51 10.21
CA LEU A 353 3.70 16.91 10.43
C LEU A 353 3.80 17.70 9.12
N ARG A 354 3.26 18.93 9.17
CA ARG A 354 3.42 19.91 8.09
C ARG A 354 4.86 20.41 8.04
N LYS A 355 5.47 20.46 6.85
CA LYS A 355 6.86 20.93 6.65
C LYS A 355 7.10 22.39 7.04
N LYS A 356 6.04 23.22 7.06
CA LYS A 356 6.08 24.65 7.38
C LYS A 356 5.60 24.98 8.81
N ILE A 357 5.54 24.00 9.70
CA ILE A 357 5.11 24.14 11.11
C ILE A 357 5.68 25.36 11.86
N LEU A 358 6.95 25.71 11.64
CA LEU A 358 7.59 26.84 12.33
C LEU A 358 7.15 28.21 11.80
N LEU A 359 6.58 28.26 10.59
CA LEU A 359 6.08 29.47 9.94
C LEU A 359 4.58 29.67 10.20
N ASP A 360 3.82 28.59 10.30
CA ASP A 360 2.35 28.61 10.26
C ASP A 360 1.68 28.62 11.67
N GLY A 361 2.48 28.60 12.75
CA GLY A 361 2.02 28.71 14.14
C GLY A 361 1.59 27.38 14.80
N PRO A 362 1.41 27.35 16.14
CA PRO A 362 1.25 26.12 16.94
C PRO A 362 -0.20 25.58 16.99
N TYR A 363 -1.00 25.78 15.95
CA TYR A 363 -2.39 25.32 15.93
C TYR A 363 -2.43 23.80 15.69
N LEU A 364 -3.16 23.04 16.51
CA LEU A 364 -3.25 21.57 16.40
C LEU A 364 -4.04 21.13 15.16
N LEU A 365 -5.15 21.81 14.90
CA LEU A 365 -6.07 21.61 13.78
C LEU A 365 -6.57 22.99 13.35
N THR A 366 -6.72 23.19 12.05
CA THR A 366 -7.30 24.39 11.45
C THR A 366 -8.34 23.95 10.43
N GLY A 367 -9.44 24.69 10.33
CA GLY A 367 -10.63 24.30 9.56
C GLY A 367 -10.58 24.63 8.08
N GLY A 368 -9.40 24.87 7.49
CA GLY A 368 -9.24 25.30 6.10
C GLY A 368 -8.11 24.56 5.40
N ASP A 369 -8.31 24.25 4.11
CA ASP A 369 -7.37 23.49 3.28
C ASP A 369 -6.01 24.19 3.11
N ASP A 370 -5.96 25.52 3.28
CA ASP A 370 -4.77 26.36 3.08
C ASP A 370 -4.28 27.11 4.33
N GLU A 371 -4.97 27.06 5.47
CA GLU A 371 -4.65 27.89 6.64
C GLU A 371 -4.13 27.06 7.82
N GLY A 372 -2.86 27.21 8.20
CA GLY A 372 -2.31 26.79 9.49
C GLY A 372 -2.35 25.29 9.81
N GLY A 373 -1.84 24.90 10.98
CA GLY A 373 -2.00 23.54 11.53
C GLY A 373 -0.70 22.72 11.65
N LEU A 374 -0.63 21.92 12.70
CA LEU A 374 0.49 21.04 13.04
C LEU A 374 0.61 19.86 12.06
N PHE A 375 -0.54 19.33 11.63
CA PHE A 375 -0.64 18.11 10.85
C PHE A 375 -1.26 18.35 9.47
N THR A 376 -0.77 17.63 8.45
CA THR A 376 -1.42 17.55 7.12
C THR A 376 -2.42 16.40 7.04
N ASN A 377 -2.21 15.36 7.84
CA ASN A 377 -3.10 14.21 7.97
C ASN A 377 -3.15 13.81 9.44
N LEU A 378 -4.31 13.33 9.88
CA LEU A 378 -4.56 12.83 11.23
C LEU A 378 -5.42 11.59 11.13
N SER A 379 -5.01 10.54 11.83
CA SER A 379 -5.67 9.26 11.89
C SER A 379 -5.86 8.84 13.34
N LEU A 380 -7.01 8.24 13.62
CA LEU A 380 -7.36 7.64 14.89
C LEU A 380 -7.52 6.14 14.68
N THR A 381 -6.70 5.34 15.33
CA THR A 381 -6.78 3.88 15.29
C THR A 381 -7.14 3.34 16.66
N TYR A 382 -8.16 2.51 16.74
CA TYR A 382 -8.54 1.76 17.92
C TYR A 382 -8.24 0.27 17.74
N ARG A 383 -7.45 -0.28 18.66
CA ARG A 383 -7.24 -1.73 18.77
C ARG A 383 -8.47 -2.36 19.40
N LEU A 384 -9.10 -3.25 18.64
CA LEU A 384 -10.22 -4.02 19.17
C LEU A 384 -9.74 -5.03 20.24
N PHE A 385 -8.52 -5.58 20.14
CA PHE A 385 -7.90 -6.46 21.16
C PHE A 385 -6.35 -6.42 21.16
N GLN A 386 -5.70 -6.84 22.27
CA GLN A 386 -4.25 -7.06 22.44
C GLN A 386 -3.93 -8.53 22.65
#